data_AF-A0A238D186-F1
#
_entry.id   AF-A0A238D186-F1
#
_cell.length_a   1.000
_cell.length_b   1.000
_cell.length_c   1.000
_cell.angle_alpha   90.00
_cell.angle_beta   90.00
_cell.angle_gamma   90.00
#
_symmetry.space_group_name_H-M   'P 1'
#
loop_
_entity.id
_entity.type
_entity.pdbx_description
1 polymer ?
#
loop_
_entity_poly.entity_id
_entity_poly.type
_entity_poly.pdbx_seq_one_letter_code
_entity_poly.pdbx_strand_id
1 'polypeptide(L)'
;MQACAPRAAQIPSSARFRAVSPIAFLPGWQGDESLYSWCARFHQVCGNGSARRTSSVLFGGEHAVRERDAPMQLRHFVDATHGALGSVESILRTRTATGLYWPFLHPRRREQIRRYFDSTAGSGWVTRIGMPASALAVRELRYCNECVVEDVSRIGIPRWRLAHQISCAHVCLDHENPLRTLKLRASTWLLPPEAKAAIGRTEEATWSPAAGRILQRLAHLAWKCIGVEAIELDLVRAAVLHRLREDGIASWQFPVDGVRLARWFRGTDLASAIREAHSSPARLADGLWVHALLRRRREEHPVLWLMLWCAIHPEYSLDALTSGFLAPAACPVIWDERGQGCLWSTPRFALPPNVMDLILRHDSLKSAARVLGISIVTLRRHLELEGCHGGEFFAEARASQRRHDALEVIRQYVAQHPGCSRTAVHHDCKTAVAWLSRNSKDDLARLLATIPERRPRQLDLLR
;
A
#
# COMPACT_ATOMS: atom_id res chain seq x y z
N MET A 1 -1.98 47.93 -38.48
CA MET A 1 -3.30 47.27 -38.44
C MET A 1 -3.16 45.88 -39.03
N GLN A 2 -3.18 44.84 -38.20
CA GLN A 2 -3.50 43.48 -38.64
C GLN A 2 -4.12 42.76 -37.45
N ALA A 3 -5.40 42.44 -37.60
CA ALA A 3 -6.25 41.88 -36.57
C ALA A 3 -5.87 40.42 -36.29
N CYS A 4 -5.78 40.08 -35.01
CA CYS A 4 -5.58 38.72 -34.51
C CYS A 4 -6.92 37.96 -34.59
N ALA A 5 -6.99 36.88 -35.38
CA ALA A 5 -8.13 35.96 -35.37
C ALA A 5 -8.05 35.02 -34.15
N PRO A 6 -9.16 34.75 -33.44
CA PRO A 6 -9.14 33.88 -32.27
C PRO A 6 -9.02 32.40 -32.67
N ARG A 7 -8.07 31.70 -32.04
CA ARG A 7 -7.90 30.23 -32.12
C ARG A 7 -9.16 29.55 -31.60
N ALA A 8 -9.78 28.73 -32.44
CA ALA A 8 -10.88 27.84 -32.07
C ALA A 8 -10.45 26.90 -30.93
N ALA A 9 -11.25 26.90 -29.85
CA ALA A 9 -11.09 25.97 -28.74
C ALA A 9 -11.39 24.54 -29.20
N GLN A 10 -10.37 23.67 -29.17
CA GLN A 10 -10.55 22.24 -29.35
C GLN A 10 -11.23 21.65 -28.12
N ILE A 11 -12.44 21.15 -28.33
CA ILE A 11 -13.21 20.34 -27.38
C ILE A 11 -12.43 19.03 -27.15
N PRO A 12 -12.15 18.60 -25.90
CA PRO A 12 -11.46 17.34 -25.67
C PRO A 12 -12.36 16.17 -26.06
N SER A 13 -11.94 15.49 -27.14
CA SER A 13 -12.48 14.23 -27.62
C SER A 13 -12.57 13.20 -26.49
N SER A 14 -13.74 12.60 -26.35
CA SER A 14 -14.03 11.46 -25.49
C SER A 14 -12.91 10.41 -25.57
N ALA A 15 -12.30 10.07 -24.43
CA ALA A 15 -11.30 9.02 -24.30
C ALA A 15 -11.87 7.67 -24.74
N ARG A 16 -11.76 7.36 -26.03
CA ARG A 16 -11.90 5.99 -26.55
C ARG A 16 -10.68 5.22 -26.06
N PHE A 17 -10.91 4.28 -25.14
CA PHE A 17 -9.91 3.34 -24.67
C PHE A 17 -9.24 2.66 -25.87
N ARG A 18 -7.91 2.74 -25.96
CA ARG A 18 -7.16 1.91 -26.91
C ARG A 18 -7.30 0.45 -26.45
N ALA A 19 -7.75 -0.42 -27.35
CA ALA A 19 -7.73 -1.85 -27.12
C ALA A 19 -6.32 -2.28 -26.72
N VAL A 20 -6.20 -3.04 -25.63
CA VAL A 20 -4.92 -3.57 -25.15
C VAL A 20 -4.35 -4.48 -26.25
N SER A 21 -3.21 -4.12 -26.82
CA SER A 21 -2.56 -4.96 -27.83
C SER A 21 -2.03 -6.22 -27.14
N PRO A 22 -2.27 -7.42 -27.70
CA PRO A 22 -1.83 -8.67 -27.08
C PRO A 22 -0.30 -8.71 -27.02
N ILE A 23 0.22 -9.08 -25.85
CA ILE A 23 1.65 -9.26 -25.61
C ILE A 23 2.07 -10.62 -26.17
N ALA A 24 2.89 -10.63 -27.21
CA ALA A 24 3.27 -11.87 -27.91
C ALA A 24 4.15 -12.83 -27.09
N PHE A 25 4.95 -12.29 -26.16
CA PHE A 25 5.81 -13.06 -25.27
C PHE A 25 5.67 -12.56 -23.83
N LEU A 26 5.28 -13.45 -22.92
CA LEU A 26 5.07 -13.11 -21.52
C LEU A 26 6.01 -13.93 -20.62
N PRO A 27 7.11 -13.35 -20.11
CA PRO A 27 7.98 -14.07 -19.19
C PRO A 27 7.29 -14.33 -17.84
N GLY A 28 7.51 -15.51 -17.25
CA GLY A 28 7.11 -15.80 -15.86
C GLY A 28 7.97 -15.07 -14.81
N TRP A 29 7.51 -15.03 -13.56
CA TRP A 29 8.27 -14.50 -12.42
C TRP A 29 9.53 -15.32 -12.13
N GLN A 30 10.62 -14.66 -11.69
CA GLN A 30 11.87 -15.31 -11.29
C GLN A 30 12.15 -15.15 -9.80
N GLY A 31 11.89 -16.19 -8.99
CA GLY A 31 12.11 -16.15 -7.54
C GLY A 31 11.42 -14.96 -6.87
N ASP A 32 12.17 -14.19 -6.08
CA ASP A 32 11.75 -12.94 -5.42
C ASP A 32 11.95 -11.67 -6.29
N GLU A 33 11.89 -11.81 -7.61
CA GLU A 33 11.96 -10.68 -8.55
C GLU A 33 10.84 -9.66 -8.27
N SER A 34 11.21 -8.37 -8.24
CA SER A 34 10.27 -7.25 -8.13
C SER A 34 9.56 -6.96 -9.46
N LEU A 35 8.39 -6.32 -9.40
CA LEU A 35 7.66 -5.89 -10.60
C LEU A 35 8.51 -5.00 -11.52
N TYR A 36 9.30 -4.08 -10.94
CA TYR A 36 10.20 -3.23 -11.71
C TYR A 36 11.24 -4.05 -12.49
N SER A 37 11.83 -5.07 -11.86
CA SER A 37 12.77 -5.99 -12.53
C SER A 37 12.10 -6.73 -13.67
N TRP A 38 10.91 -7.26 -13.44
CA TRP A 38 10.17 -7.97 -14.48
C TRP A 38 9.88 -7.07 -15.67
N CYS A 39 9.46 -5.83 -15.43
CA CYS A 39 9.25 -4.84 -16.51
C CYS A 39 10.55 -4.51 -17.25
N ALA A 40 11.68 -4.42 -16.55
CA ALA A 40 12.99 -4.20 -17.17
C ALA A 40 13.48 -5.37 -18.00
N ARG A 41 13.27 -6.60 -17.52
CA ARG A 41 13.55 -7.81 -18.29
C ARG A 41 12.66 -7.91 -19.52
N PHE A 42 11.36 -7.67 -19.38
CA PHE A 42 10.41 -7.60 -20.49
C PHE A 42 10.82 -6.53 -21.52
N HIS A 43 11.24 -5.34 -21.06
CA HIS A 43 11.71 -4.26 -21.91
C HIS A 43 12.90 -4.67 -22.78
N GLN A 44 13.89 -5.32 -22.18
CA GLN A 44 15.11 -5.77 -22.85
C GLN A 44 14.83 -6.92 -23.81
N VAL A 45 14.13 -7.97 -23.37
CA VAL A 45 13.86 -9.17 -24.18
C VAL A 45 12.99 -8.85 -25.39
N CYS A 46 11.97 -8.00 -25.23
CA CYS A 46 11.05 -7.67 -26.33
C CYS A 46 11.58 -6.58 -27.27
N GLY A 47 12.75 -5.98 -27.00
CA GLY A 47 13.34 -4.95 -27.86
C GLY A 47 12.42 -3.74 -28.09
N ASN A 48 11.63 -3.34 -27.08
CA ASN A 48 10.55 -2.35 -27.23
C ASN A 48 11.02 -0.93 -27.61
N GLY A 49 12.34 -0.69 -27.71
CA GLY A 49 12.98 0.53 -28.21
C GLY A 49 12.91 1.74 -27.28
N SER A 50 11.78 1.97 -26.60
CA SER A 50 11.64 3.05 -25.61
C SER A 50 10.92 2.61 -24.35
N ALA A 51 11.36 3.16 -23.21
CA ALA A 51 10.74 2.93 -21.92
C ALA A 51 9.30 3.44 -21.85
N ARG A 52 8.98 4.52 -22.58
CA ARG A 52 7.62 5.05 -22.73
C ARG A 52 6.71 4.05 -23.41
N ARG A 53 7.12 3.47 -24.54
CA ARG A 53 6.34 2.44 -25.24
C ARG A 53 6.07 1.24 -24.34
N THR A 54 7.08 0.78 -23.62
CA THR A 54 6.92 -0.33 -22.66
C THR A 54 5.94 0.02 -21.55
N SER A 55 6.04 1.24 -21.00
CA SER A 55 5.11 1.72 -19.98
C SER A 55 3.67 1.78 -20.50
N SER A 56 3.47 2.28 -21.73
CA SER A 56 2.14 2.34 -22.34
C SER A 56 1.53 0.97 -22.62
N VAL A 57 2.35 0.01 -23.07
CA VAL A 57 1.89 -1.37 -23.29
C VAL A 57 1.49 -2.02 -21.97
N LEU A 58 2.36 -1.94 -20.96
CA LEU A 58 2.18 -2.64 -19.69
C LEU A 58 1.23 -1.95 -18.71
N PHE A 59 1.08 -0.63 -18.76
CA PHE A 59 0.34 0.14 -17.75
C PHE A 59 -0.60 1.18 -18.35
N GLY A 60 -0.75 1.26 -19.67
CA GLY A 60 -1.66 2.22 -20.32
C GLY A 60 -1.19 3.67 -20.27
N GLY A 61 -0.05 3.95 -19.62
CA GLY A 61 0.52 5.30 -19.47
C GLY A 61 2.03 5.33 -19.70
N GLU A 62 2.53 6.45 -20.23
CA GLU A 62 3.93 6.57 -20.68
C GLU A 62 4.97 6.71 -19.56
N HIS A 63 4.52 6.90 -18.32
CA HIS A 63 5.38 7.34 -17.20
C HIS A 63 5.51 6.34 -16.06
N ALA A 64 4.97 5.13 -16.19
CA ALA A 64 5.05 4.07 -15.18
C ALA A 64 6.51 3.75 -14.78
N VAL A 65 7.48 3.93 -15.69
CA VAL A 65 8.92 3.78 -15.40
C VAL A 65 9.45 4.68 -14.27
N ARG A 66 8.75 5.77 -13.93
CA ARG A 66 9.11 6.66 -12.81
C ARG A 66 8.62 6.14 -11.46
N GLU A 67 7.75 5.14 -11.46
CA GLU A 67 7.04 4.60 -10.30
C GLU A 67 7.69 3.27 -9.88
N ARG A 68 8.94 3.37 -9.39
CA ARG A 68 9.78 2.20 -9.10
C ARG A 68 9.30 1.36 -7.91
N ASP A 69 8.73 2.02 -6.92
CA ASP A 69 8.15 1.35 -5.76
C ASP A 69 6.98 0.49 -6.19
N ALA A 70 6.10 1.08 -6.99
CA ALA A 70 5.03 0.39 -7.69
C ALA A 70 4.22 1.31 -8.64
N PRO A 71 3.81 0.80 -9.82
CA PRO A 71 3.01 1.53 -10.78
C PRO A 71 1.56 1.80 -10.36
N MET A 72 0.99 2.94 -10.74
CA MET A 72 -0.38 3.34 -10.41
C MET A 72 -1.44 2.52 -11.15
N GLN A 73 -1.18 2.12 -12.39
CA GLN A 73 -2.15 1.44 -13.27
C GLN A 73 -1.96 -0.09 -13.30
N LEU A 74 -1.88 -0.72 -12.12
CA LEU A 74 -1.72 -2.18 -12.01
C LEU A 74 -2.90 -2.96 -12.62
N ARG A 75 -4.12 -2.40 -12.66
CA ARG A 75 -5.25 -3.04 -13.33
C ARG A 75 -4.97 -3.25 -14.83
N HIS A 76 -4.48 -2.22 -15.51
CA HIS A 76 -4.08 -2.33 -16.92
C HIS A 76 -2.99 -3.40 -17.10
N PHE A 77 -2.03 -3.49 -16.17
CA PHE A 77 -1.01 -4.55 -16.21
C PHE A 77 -1.61 -5.95 -16.12
N VAL A 78 -2.55 -6.18 -15.20
CA VAL A 78 -3.24 -7.45 -15.08
C VAL A 78 -4.03 -7.76 -16.35
N ASP A 79 -4.73 -6.77 -16.91
CA ASP A 79 -5.51 -6.94 -18.14
C ASP A 79 -4.60 -7.25 -19.35
N ALA A 80 -3.48 -6.54 -19.49
CA ALA A 80 -2.49 -6.73 -20.55
C ALA A 80 -1.74 -8.05 -20.47
N THR A 81 -1.66 -8.62 -19.28
CA THR A 81 -1.05 -9.93 -19.03
C THR A 81 -2.10 -11.05 -18.91
N HIS A 82 -3.37 -10.74 -19.18
CA HIS A 82 -4.51 -11.65 -19.02
C HIS A 82 -4.56 -12.35 -17.65
N GLY A 83 -4.08 -11.68 -16.60
CA GLY A 83 -4.02 -12.19 -15.23
C GLY A 83 -2.96 -13.27 -14.98
N ALA A 84 -2.15 -13.64 -15.98
CA ALA A 84 -1.18 -14.74 -15.86
C ALA A 84 -0.08 -14.49 -14.81
N LEU A 85 0.16 -13.22 -14.44
CA LEU A 85 1.15 -12.84 -13.42
C LEU A 85 0.54 -12.58 -12.04
N GLY A 86 -0.77 -12.81 -11.88
CA GLY A 86 -1.51 -12.63 -10.63
C GLY A 86 -2.47 -11.45 -10.65
N SER A 87 -3.23 -11.31 -9.58
CA SER A 87 -4.16 -10.19 -9.37
C SER A 87 -3.43 -8.91 -8.98
N VAL A 88 -4.13 -7.77 -9.06
CA VAL A 88 -3.61 -6.46 -8.61
C VAL A 88 -3.12 -6.55 -7.16
N GLU A 89 -3.93 -7.13 -6.27
CA GLU A 89 -3.59 -7.29 -4.86
C GLU A 89 -2.37 -8.19 -4.66
N SER A 90 -2.31 -9.33 -5.35
CA SER A 90 -1.18 -10.26 -5.26
C SER A 90 0.13 -9.60 -5.66
N ILE A 91 0.15 -8.93 -6.82
CA ILE A 91 1.33 -8.23 -7.34
C ILE A 91 1.75 -7.14 -6.36
N LEU A 92 0.80 -6.33 -5.92
CA LEU A 92 1.06 -5.25 -4.97
C LEU A 92 1.73 -5.77 -3.69
N ARG A 93 1.17 -6.81 -3.09
CA ARG A 93 1.62 -7.35 -1.80
C ARG A 93 2.92 -8.12 -1.86
N THR A 94 3.24 -8.74 -3.01
CA THR A 94 4.33 -9.74 -3.09
C THR A 94 5.39 -9.41 -4.13
N ARG A 95 5.18 -8.42 -5.00
CA ARG A 95 6.09 -8.03 -6.07
C ARG A 95 6.49 -6.55 -6.02
N THR A 96 6.03 -5.81 -5.02
CA THR A 96 6.34 -4.38 -4.87
C THR A 96 6.74 -4.06 -3.44
N ALA A 97 7.56 -3.01 -3.25
CA ALA A 97 8.00 -2.58 -1.93
C ALA A 97 6.82 -2.11 -1.05
N THR A 98 5.69 -1.77 -1.66
CA THR A 98 4.46 -1.35 -0.97
C THR A 98 3.81 -2.49 -0.20
N GLY A 99 4.14 -3.75 -0.52
CA GLY A 99 3.70 -4.91 0.24
C GLY A 99 4.08 -4.86 1.72
N LEU A 100 5.15 -4.15 2.07
CA LEU A 100 5.54 -3.93 3.47
C LEU A 100 4.48 -3.16 4.26
N TYR A 101 3.78 -2.22 3.62
CA TYR A 101 2.81 -1.35 4.29
C TYR A 101 1.47 -2.07 4.48
N TRP A 102 1.14 -3.02 3.60
CA TRP A 102 -0.15 -3.72 3.59
C TRP A 102 -0.61 -4.27 4.94
N PRO A 103 0.19 -5.07 5.68
CA PRO A 103 -0.26 -5.68 6.92
C PRO A 103 -0.49 -4.68 8.07
N PHE A 104 0.02 -3.45 7.94
CA PHE A 104 -0.11 -2.39 8.94
C PHE A 104 -1.33 -1.49 8.71
N LEU A 105 -2.00 -1.63 7.56
CA LEU A 105 -3.17 -0.83 7.23
C LEU A 105 -4.37 -1.21 8.09
N HIS A 106 -5.10 -0.19 8.55
CA HIS A 106 -6.38 -0.37 9.21
C HIS A 106 -7.32 -1.21 8.33
N PRO A 107 -8.09 -2.17 8.88
CA PRO A 107 -8.98 -3.04 8.10
C PRO A 107 -9.89 -2.28 7.12
N ARG A 108 -10.49 -1.17 7.57
CA ARG A 108 -11.29 -0.28 6.71
C ARG A 108 -10.50 0.28 5.52
N ARG A 109 -9.24 0.67 5.71
CA ARG A 109 -8.36 1.19 4.66
C ARG A 109 -7.96 0.11 3.67
N ARG A 110 -7.70 -1.12 4.14
CA ARG A 110 -7.48 -2.28 3.25
C ARG A 110 -8.69 -2.53 2.36
N GLU A 111 -9.88 -2.53 2.94
CA GLU A 111 -11.13 -2.72 2.20
C GLU A 111 -11.38 -1.60 1.19
N GLN A 112 -11.11 -0.34 1.56
CA GLN A 112 -11.14 0.79 0.61
C GLN A 112 -10.21 0.54 -0.58
N ILE A 113 -8.96 0.16 -0.32
CA ILE A 113 -7.96 -0.11 -1.36
C ILE A 113 -8.40 -1.28 -2.25
N ARG A 114 -8.96 -2.35 -1.67
CA ARG A 114 -9.52 -3.47 -2.44
C ARG A 114 -10.60 -3.03 -3.42
N ARG A 115 -11.55 -2.21 -2.98
CA ARG A 115 -12.59 -1.64 -3.84
C ARG A 115 -12.02 -0.79 -4.98
N TYR A 116 -10.89 -0.12 -4.76
CA TYR A 116 -10.21 0.61 -5.82
C TYR A 116 -9.60 -0.30 -6.88
N PHE A 117 -9.14 -1.50 -6.52
CA PHE A 117 -8.62 -2.46 -7.52
C PHE A 117 -9.68 -2.81 -8.56
N ASP A 118 -10.93 -2.92 -8.16
CA ASP A 118 -12.06 -3.28 -9.03
C ASP A 118 -12.60 -2.07 -9.81
N SER A 119 -12.25 -0.85 -9.39
CA SER A 119 -12.65 0.37 -10.09
C SER A 119 -11.75 0.66 -11.30
N THR A 120 -12.35 1.04 -12.43
CA THR A 120 -11.61 1.48 -13.63
C THR A 120 -10.99 2.88 -13.48
N ALA A 121 -11.24 3.57 -12.37
CA ALA A 121 -10.70 4.90 -12.08
C ALA A 121 -9.32 4.76 -11.40
N GLY A 122 -8.34 4.30 -12.18
CA GLY A 122 -6.96 4.18 -11.72
C GLY A 122 -6.37 5.55 -11.35
N SER A 123 -6.21 5.83 -10.06
CA SER A 123 -5.12 6.67 -9.55
C SER A 123 -5.09 6.71 -8.01
N GLY A 124 -3.87 6.71 -7.47
CA GLY A 124 -3.59 7.14 -6.09
C GLY A 124 -3.61 6.08 -5.00
N TRP A 125 -3.50 4.78 -5.32
CA TRP A 125 -3.40 3.76 -4.27
C TRP A 125 -2.11 3.92 -3.45
N VAL A 126 -1.01 4.41 -4.05
CA VAL A 126 0.27 4.66 -3.35
C VAL A 126 0.07 5.68 -2.22
N THR A 127 -0.68 6.75 -2.48
CA THR A 127 -1.07 7.75 -1.47
C THR A 127 -1.98 7.14 -0.41
N ARG A 128 -2.91 6.26 -0.79
CA ARG A 128 -3.85 5.59 0.12
C ARG A 128 -3.20 4.53 1.01
N ILE A 129 -2.12 3.90 0.54
CA ILE A 129 -1.27 3.01 1.35
C ILE A 129 -0.42 3.82 2.36
N GLY A 130 -0.36 5.15 2.23
CA GLY A 130 0.35 6.02 3.16
C GLY A 130 1.86 6.05 2.96
N MET A 131 2.37 5.43 1.88
CA MET A 131 3.81 5.38 1.60
C MET A 131 4.45 6.77 1.39
N PRO A 132 3.83 7.75 0.69
CA PRO A 132 4.40 9.10 0.60
C PRO A 132 4.47 9.84 1.94
N ALA A 133 3.54 9.54 2.85
CA ALA A 133 3.49 10.17 4.18
C ALA A 133 4.59 9.65 5.13
N SER A 134 5.21 8.52 4.82
CA SER A 134 6.33 7.98 5.62
C SER A 134 7.62 8.78 5.43
N ALA A 135 7.77 9.54 4.33
CA ALA A 135 9.02 10.18 3.91
C ALA A 135 10.22 9.21 3.80
N LEU A 136 9.98 7.89 3.84
CA LEU A 136 10.98 6.82 3.72
C LEU A 136 10.87 6.08 2.37
N ALA A 137 10.13 6.64 1.41
CA ALA A 137 10.10 6.13 0.05
C ALA A 137 11.47 6.37 -0.60
N VAL A 138 12.28 5.32 -0.69
CA VAL A 138 13.58 5.36 -1.35
C VAL A 138 13.34 5.13 -2.84
N ARG A 139 13.52 6.17 -3.65
CA ARG A 139 13.33 6.08 -5.12
C ARG A 139 14.50 5.40 -5.82
N GLU A 140 15.54 5.05 -5.07
CA GLU A 140 16.80 4.50 -5.57
C GLU A 140 16.76 2.98 -5.50
N LEU A 141 17.28 2.33 -6.53
CA LEU A 141 17.27 0.87 -6.61
C LEU A 141 18.50 0.32 -5.92
N ARG A 142 18.32 -0.72 -5.12
CA ARG A 142 19.41 -1.35 -4.36
C ARG A 142 19.69 -2.77 -4.84
N TYR A 143 20.95 -3.17 -4.82
CA TYR A 143 21.37 -4.51 -5.24
C TYR A 143 22.61 -5.00 -4.49
N CYS A 144 22.82 -6.31 -4.53
CA CYS A 144 24.04 -7.00 -4.09
C CYS A 144 24.78 -7.48 -5.33
N ASN A 145 26.11 -7.27 -5.40
CA ASN A 145 26.91 -7.76 -6.53
C ASN A 145 26.93 -9.29 -6.59
N GLU A 146 27.00 -9.98 -5.45
CA GLU A 146 27.01 -11.44 -5.40
C GLU A 146 25.68 -12.01 -5.90
N CYS A 147 24.53 -11.46 -5.48
CA CYS A 147 23.23 -11.83 -6.06
C CYS A 147 23.20 -11.64 -7.57
N VAL A 148 23.79 -10.56 -8.09
CA VAL A 148 23.85 -10.30 -9.55
C VAL A 148 24.65 -11.39 -10.26
N VAL A 149 25.83 -11.76 -9.74
CA VAL A 149 26.66 -12.83 -10.29
C VAL A 149 25.95 -14.19 -10.22
N GLU A 150 25.25 -14.47 -9.13
CA GLU A 150 24.44 -15.68 -8.97
C GLU A 150 23.25 -15.72 -9.93
N ASP A 151 22.53 -14.61 -10.09
CA ASP A 151 21.37 -14.52 -10.98
C ASP A 151 21.82 -14.69 -12.45
N VAL A 152 22.95 -14.09 -12.85
CA VAL A 152 23.55 -14.30 -14.18
C VAL A 152 24.01 -15.75 -14.38
N SER A 153 24.69 -16.35 -13.41
CA SER A 153 25.19 -17.73 -13.56
C SER A 153 24.06 -18.77 -13.59
N ARG A 154 22.94 -18.53 -12.89
CA ARG A 154 21.82 -19.48 -12.81
C ARG A 154 20.73 -19.26 -13.85
N ILE A 155 20.39 -18.01 -14.15
CA ILE A 155 19.23 -17.62 -14.97
C ILE A 155 19.68 -16.96 -16.28
N GLY A 156 20.95 -16.57 -16.39
CA GLY A 156 21.51 -15.87 -17.55
C GLY A 156 21.23 -14.37 -17.57
N ILE A 157 20.54 -13.82 -16.55
CA ILE A 157 20.17 -12.41 -16.51
C ILE A 157 20.03 -11.92 -15.06
N PRO A 158 20.53 -10.72 -14.71
CA PRO A 158 20.37 -10.20 -13.36
C PRO A 158 18.95 -9.69 -13.10
N ARG A 159 18.57 -9.60 -11.83
CA ARG A 159 17.22 -9.16 -11.43
C ARG A 159 17.24 -8.25 -10.20
N TRP A 160 16.32 -7.30 -10.14
CA TRP A 160 16.10 -6.56 -8.90
C TRP A 160 15.25 -7.40 -7.95
N ARG A 161 15.90 -7.92 -6.92
CA ARG A 161 15.27 -8.64 -5.81
C ARG A 161 14.38 -7.71 -5.00
N LEU A 162 13.18 -8.17 -4.66
CA LEU A 162 12.22 -7.40 -3.88
C LEU A 162 12.75 -7.12 -2.47
N ALA A 163 13.40 -8.09 -1.83
CA ALA A 163 13.98 -7.93 -0.50
C ALA A 163 14.93 -6.72 -0.42
N HIS A 164 15.68 -6.43 -1.49
CA HIS A 164 16.57 -5.28 -1.55
C HIS A 164 15.85 -3.94 -1.73
N GLN A 165 14.61 -3.93 -2.23
CA GLN A 165 13.88 -2.68 -2.50
C GLN A 165 13.08 -2.18 -1.28
N ILE A 166 12.96 -2.97 -0.22
CA ILE A 166 12.21 -2.59 0.98
C ILE A 166 12.89 -1.43 1.71
N SER A 167 12.17 -0.34 2.03
CA SER A 167 12.74 0.92 2.55
C SER A 167 13.84 0.75 3.61
N CYS A 168 13.62 -0.11 4.62
CA CYS A 168 14.55 -0.35 5.72
C CYS A 168 15.50 -1.55 5.54
N ALA A 169 15.48 -2.23 4.39
CA ALA A 169 16.39 -3.30 4.07
C ALA A 169 17.63 -2.73 3.39
N HIS A 170 18.75 -2.70 4.12
CA HIS A 170 20.01 -2.17 3.61
C HIS A 170 21.15 -3.20 3.58
N VAL A 171 20.86 -4.41 4.01
CA VAL A 171 21.77 -5.55 4.04
C VAL A 171 21.17 -6.64 3.17
N CYS A 172 22.00 -7.28 2.35
CA CYS A 172 21.59 -8.48 1.62
C CYS A 172 21.31 -9.60 2.62
N LEU A 173 20.13 -10.23 2.55
CA LEU A 173 19.81 -11.34 3.45
C LEU A 173 20.52 -12.64 3.08
N ASP A 174 20.99 -12.76 1.84
CA ASP A 174 21.68 -13.96 1.34
C ASP A 174 23.21 -13.89 1.57
N HIS A 175 23.80 -12.70 1.41
CA HIS A 175 25.27 -12.49 1.47
C HIS A 175 25.73 -11.66 2.67
N GLU A 176 24.80 -11.14 3.48
CA GLU A 176 25.08 -10.31 4.67
C GLU A 176 25.85 -9.01 4.41
N ASN A 177 26.04 -8.66 3.15
CA ASN A 177 26.78 -7.48 2.74
C ASN A 177 25.88 -6.25 2.57
N PRO A 178 26.44 -5.04 2.77
CA PRO A 178 25.78 -3.79 2.43
C PRO A 178 25.22 -3.75 1.02
N LEU A 179 23.96 -3.33 0.88
CA LEU A 179 23.37 -3.11 -0.43
C LEU A 179 23.96 -1.85 -1.08
N ARG A 180 24.28 -1.99 -2.38
CA ARG A 180 24.75 -0.89 -3.23
C ARG A 180 23.55 -0.15 -3.80
N THR A 181 23.63 1.17 -3.83
CA THR A 181 22.52 2.01 -4.31
C THR A 181 22.83 2.57 -5.70
N LEU A 182 21.91 2.35 -6.64
CA LEU A 182 22.01 2.85 -8.01
C LEU A 182 21.22 4.14 -8.19
N LYS A 183 21.94 5.25 -8.38
CA LYS A 183 21.35 6.55 -8.72
C LYS A 183 21.23 6.72 -10.23
N LEU A 184 20.04 6.42 -10.72
CA LEU A 184 19.69 6.54 -12.13
C LEU A 184 19.45 8.00 -12.53
N ARG A 185 20.11 8.44 -13.61
CA ARG A 185 19.96 9.81 -14.16
C ARG A 185 18.74 9.96 -15.08
N ALA A 186 18.25 8.85 -15.65
CA ALA A 186 17.13 8.83 -16.60
C ALA A 186 16.02 7.86 -16.15
N SER A 187 14.79 8.15 -16.58
CA SER A 187 13.64 7.26 -16.37
C SER A 187 13.59 6.20 -17.47
N THR A 188 14.31 5.09 -17.26
CA THR A 188 14.31 3.95 -18.18
C THR A 188 14.26 2.62 -17.41
N TRP A 189 13.76 1.57 -18.06
CA TRP A 189 13.69 0.23 -17.48
C TRP A 189 15.06 -0.44 -17.65
N LEU A 190 15.72 -0.72 -16.53
CA LEU A 190 17.09 -1.23 -16.49
C LEU A 190 17.20 -2.34 -15.48
N LEU A 191 17.97 -3.37 -15.80
CA LEU A 191 18.37 -4.41 -14.87
C LEU A 191 19.61 -3.97 -14.07
N PRO A 192 19.92 -4.66 -12.95
CA PRO A 192 21.13 -4.37 -12.20
C PRO A 192 22.38 -4.47 -13.09
N PRO A 193 23.39 -3.61 -12.91
CA PRO A 193 24.61 -3.68 -13.70
C PRO A 193 25.45 -4.89 -13.31
N GLU A 194 25.92 -5.65 -14.30
CA GLU A 194 26.88 -6.76 -14.10
C GLU A 194 28.28 -6.24 -13.72
N ALA A 195 28.69 -5.08 -14.28
CA ALA A 195 29.90 -4.34 -13.92
C ALA A 195 29.70 -2.83 -14.13
N LYS A 196 30.24 -1.99 -13.23
CA LYS A 196 30.12 -0.52 -13.28
C LYS A 196 30.79 0.05 -14.55
N ALA A 197 30.02 0.32 -15.62
CA ALA A 197 30.57 1.07 -16.73
C ALA A 197 29.63 2.04 -17.49
N ALA A 198 28.30 1.98 -17.37
CA ALA A 198 27.47 2.80 -18.29
C ALA A 198 26.14 3.40 -17.78
N ILE A 199 25.69 3.17 -16.55
CA ILE A 199 24.25 3.32 -16.23
C ILE A 199 23.92 4.35 -15.14
N GLY A 200 24.87 4.71 -14.26
CA GLY A 200 24.65 5.69 -13.19
C GLY A 200 25.80 5.77 -12.19
N ARG A 201 25.65 6.61 -11.16
CA ARG A 201 26.55 6.60 -9.99
C ARG A 201 26.09 5.50 -9.03
N THR A 202 27.01 4.65 -8.61
CA THR A 202 26.78 3.64 -7.59
C THR A 202 27.40 4.11 -6.29
N GLU A 203 26.59 4.16 -5.23
CA GLU A 203 27.06 4.45 -3.88
C GLU A 203 27.24 3.14 -3.12
N GLU A 204 28.40 3.00 -2.50
CA GLU A 204 28.73 1.90 -1.60
C GLU A 204 28.50 2.38 -0.18
N ALA A 205 27.88 1.53 0.63
CA ALA A 205 27.69 1.78 2.05
C ALA A 205 28.67 0.90 2.83
N THR A 206 29.36 1.49 3.80
CA THR A 206 30.28 0.79 4.70
C THR A 206 29.85 1.02 6.15
N TRP A 207 29.97 -0.03 6.96
CA TRP A 207 29.37 -0.14 8.29
C TRP A 207 30.20 -1.13 9.08
N SER A 208 30.20 -0.99 10.39
CA SER A 208 30.76 -1.93 11.33
C SER A 208 30.03 -3.28 11.27
N PRO A 209 30.72 -4.41 11.52
CA PRO A 209 30.06 -5.72 11.59
C PRO A 209 28.93 -5.78 12.63
N ALA A 210 29.05 -5.00 13.71
CA ALA A 210 28.01 -4.89 14.73
C ALA A 210 26.74 -4.21 14.19
N ALA A 211 26.88 -3.07 13.50
CA ALA A 211 25.75 -2.42 12.84
C ALA A 211 25.12 -3.34 11.78
N GLY A 212 25.95 -3.99 10.96
CA GLY A 212 25.49 -4.94 9.94
C GLY A 212 24.52 -5.99 10.48
N ARG A 213 24.87 -6.65 11.60
CA ARG A 213 24.00 -7.65 12.26
C ARG A 213 22.67 -7.06 12.72
N ILE A 214 22.67 -5.85 13.29
CA ILE A 214 21.45 -5.21 13.78
C ILE A 214 20.51 -4.86 12.61
N LEU A 215 21.08 -4.38 11.51
CA LEU A 215 20.32 -3.99 10.33
C LEU A 215 19.86 -5.20 9.51
N GLN A 216 20.59 -6.31 9.57
CA GLN A 216 20.14 -7.61 9.06
C GLN A 216 18.87 -8.06 9.78
N ARG A 217 18.79 -7.94 11.11
CA ARG A 217 17.55 -8.25 11.87
C ARG A 217 16.37 -7.43 11.37
N LEU A 218 16.58 -6.13 11.17
CA LEU A 218 15.56 -5.21 10.66
C LEU A 218 15.12 -5.59 9.23
N ALA A 219 16.09 -5.86 8.34
CA ALA A 219 15.82 -6.27 6.97
C ALA A 219 15.06 -7.60 6.89
N HIS A 220 15.43 -8.56 7.73
CA HIS A 220 14.77 -9.86 7.80
C HIS A 220 13.32 -9.73 8.24
N LEU A 221 13.07 -9.01 9.34
CA LEU A 221 11.71 -8.82 9.84
C LEU A 221 10.83 -8.09 8.81
N ALA A 222 11.39 -7.09 8.13
CA ALA A 222 10.70 -6.39 7.04
C ALA A 222 10.36 -7.32 5.87
N TRP A 223 11.30 -8.20 5.48
CA TRP A 223 11.07 -9.20 4.44
C TRP A 223 9.96 -10.18 4.81
N LYS A 224 9.94 -10.65 6.07
CA LYS A 224 8.91 -11.56 6.58
C LYS A 224 7.51 -10.92 6.64
N CYS A 225 7.40 -9.60 6.62
CA CYS A 225 6.12 -8.90 6.51
C CYS A 225 5.54 -8.91 5.08
N ILE A 226 6.35 -9.17 4.04
CA ILE A 226 5.88 -9.20 2.65
C ILE A 226 4.90 -10.35 2.46
N GLY A 227 3.75 -10.05 1.86
CA GLY A 227 2.68 -11.02 1.64
C GLY A 227 1.78 -11.29 2.85
N VAL A 228 2.13 -10.81 4.06
CA VAL A 228 1.28 -10.94 5.25
C VAL A 228 -0.03 -10.15 5.07
N GLU A 229 -1.15 -10.73 5.48
CA GLU A 229 -2.48 -10.11 5.33
C GLU A 229 -2.70 -8.99 6.34
N ALA A 230 -2.38 -9.24 7.61
CA ALA A 230 -2.56 -8.33 8.72
C ALA A 230 -1.58 -8.68 9.84
N ILE A 231 -1.18 -7.67 10.61
CA ILE A 231 -0.48 -7.85 11.88
C ILE A 231 -1.39 -7.37 13.01
N GLU A 232 -1.42 -8.10 14.12
CA GLU A 232 -2.16 -7.75 15.33
C GLU A 232 -1.43 -6.64 16.11
N LEU A 233 -1.44 -5.43 15.56
CA LEU A 233 -0.70 -4.29 16.11
C LEU A 233 -1.11 -3.93 17.54
N ASP A 234 -2.32 -4.29 17.96
CA ASP A 234 -2.78 -4.14 19.35
C ASP A 234 -1.94 -4.98 20.32
N LEU A 235 -1.66 -6.23 19.96
CA LEU A 235 -0.85 -7.14 20.76
C LEU A 235 0.63 -6.77 20.68
N VAL A 236 1.14 -6.45 19.49
CA VAL A 236 2.53 -5.95 19.33
C VAL A 236 2.75 -4.71 20.20
N ARG A 237 1.82 -3.77 20.18
CA ARG A 237 1.85 -2.58 21.02
C ARG A 237 1.81 -2.91 22.52
N ALA A 238 0.96 -3.86 22.92
CA ALA A 238 0.85 -4.27 24.33
C ALA A 238 2.16 -4.90 24.82
N ALA A 239 2.75 -5.79 24.02
CA ALA A 239 4.06 -6.40 24.29
C ALA A 239 5.17 -5.35 24.43
N VAL A 240 5.24 -4.39 23.51
CA VAL A 240 6.20 -3.28 23.60
C VAL A 240 6.00 -2.46 24.87
N LEU A 241 4.77 -2.07 25.18
CA LEU A 241 4.49 -1.26 26.37
C LEU A 241 4.81 -2.00 27.66
N HIS A 242 4.54 -3.30 27.73
CA HIS A 242 4.90 -4.13 28.86
C HIS A 242 6.41 -4.16 29.07
N ARG A 243 7.16 -4.48 28.02
CA ARG A 243 8.61 -4.56 28.13
C ARG A 243 9.24 -3.22 28.50
N LEU A 244 8.76 -2.12 27.93
CA LEU A 244 9.19 -0.77 28.33
C LEU A 244 8.95 -0.48 29.82
N ARG A 245 7.92 -1.07 30.43
CA ARG A 245 7.62 -0.89 31.84
C ARG A 245 8.43 -1.81 32.75
N GLU A 246 8.70 -3.04 32.32
CA GLU A 246 9.62 -3.95 33.01
C GLU A 246 11.04 -3.38 33.07
N ASP A 247 11.50 -2.80 31.96
CA ASP A 247 12.79 -2.10 31.87
C ASP A 247 12.76 -0.74 32.59
N GLY A 248 11.63 -0.39 33.22
CA GLY A 248 11.45 0.84 33.98
C GLY A 248 11.38 2.12 33.14
N ILE A 249 11.40 2.05 31.80
CA ILE A 249 11.41 3.18 30.86
C ILE A 249 10.05 3.90 30.83
N ALA A 250 8.96 3.13 30.87
CA ALA A 250 7.59 3.63 30.96
C ALA A 250 6.99 3.36 32.33
N SER A 251 6.04 4.20 32.75
CA SER A 251 5.32 4.00 34.02
C SER A 251 4.08 3.12 33.83
N TRP A 252 3.70 2.40 34.89
CA TRP A 252 2.39 1.76 35.02
C TRP A 252 1.30 2.75 35.41
N GLN A 253 1.66 3.80 36.15
CA GLN A 253 0.72 4.73 36.78
C GLN A 253 0.47 6.00 35.93
N PHE A 254 1.45 6.40 35.10
CA PHE A 254 1.40 7.64 34.34
C PHE A 254 1.39 7.41 32.82
N PRO A 255 0.83 8.35 32.03
CA PRO A 255 0.95 8.35 30.58
C PRO A 255 2.43 8.31 30.15
N VAL A 256 2.70 7.64 29.03
CA VAL A 256 4.07 7.43 28.55
C VAL A 256 4.74 8.78 28.21
N ASP A 257 5.90 9.06 28.81
CA ASP A 257 6.66 10.29 28.58
C ASP A 257 7.48 10.21 27.29
N GLY A 258 7.17 11.10 26.34
CA GLY A 258 7.86 11.14 25.06
C GLY A 258 9.33 11.53 25.12
N VAL A 259 9.74 12.37 26.08
CA VAL A 259 11.15 12.76 26.24
C VAL A 259 11.96 11.56 26.73
N ARG A 260 11.42 10.82 27.70
CA ARG A 260 12.05 9.62 28.25
C ARG A 260 12.18 8.51 27.20
N LEU A 261 11.13 8.26 26.43
CA LEU A 261 11.16 7.30 25.31
C LEU A 261 12.20 7.67 24.24
N ALA A 262 12.24 8.94 23.84
CA ALA A 262 13.19 9.40 22.83
C ALA A 262 14.64 9.27 23.31
N ARG A 263 14.91 9.60 24.57
CA ARG A 263 16.23 9.43 25.20
C ARG A 263 16.64 7.96 25.22
N TRP A 264 15.74 7.08 25.64
CA TRP A 264 15.98 5.63 25.64
C TRP A 264 16.31 5.14 24.23
N PHE A 265 15.45 5.40 23.25
CA PHE A 265 15.63 4.89 21.89
C PHE A 265 16.96 5.36 21.28
N ARG A 266 17.33 6.63 21.49
CA ARG A 266 18.60 7.19 20.99
C ARG A 266 19.85 6.45 21.49
N GLY A 267 19.76 5.90 22.70
CA GLY A 267 20.83 5.13 23.35
C GLY A 267 20.89 3.65 22.93
N THR A 268 19.96 3.17 22.11
CA THR A 268 19.97 1.76 21.65
C THR A 268 21.02 1.52 20.57
N ASP A 269 21.49 0.28 20.47
CA ASP A 269 22.42 -0.14 19.41
C ASP A 269 21.82 0.03 18.02
N LEU A 270 20.50 -0.16 17.87
CA LEU A 270 19.80 0.12 16.62
C LEU A 270 19.90 1.59 16.22
N ALA A 271 19.69 2.52 17.15
CA ALA A 271 19.85 3.93 16.85
C ALA A 271 21.30 4.27 16.46
N SER A 272 22.28 3.60 17.05
CA SER A 272 23.69 3.72 16.66
C SER A 272 23.94 3.21 15.25
N ALA A 273 23.45 2.01 14.94
CA ALA A 273 23.55 1.36 13.64
C ALA A 273 22.90 2.21 12.52
N ILE A 274 21.75 2.84 12.79
CA ILE A 274 21.07 3.73 11.84
C ILE A 274 21.89 4.99 11.56
N ARG A 275 22.55 5.57 12.58
CA ARG A 275 23.41 6.74 12.42
C ARG A 275 24.63 6.44 11.56
N GLU A 276 25.18 5.24 11.71
CA GLU A 276 26.30 4.78 10.89
C GLU A 276 25.89 4.54 9.42
N ALA A 277 24.71 3.96 9.23
CA ALA A 277 24.19 3.54 7.93
C ALA A 277 23.78 4.66 6.96
N HIS A 278 23.34 5.81 7.48
CA HIS A 278 22.66 6.83 6.67
C HIS A 278 23.42 8.15 6.66
N SER A 279 23.60 8.72 5.47
CA SER A 279 24.18 10.05 5.26
C SER A 279 23.24 11.21 5.65
N SER A 280 21.95 10.95 5.89
CA SER A 280 21.00 11.93 6.47
C SER A 280 20.17 11.34 7.63
N PRO A 281 20.80 10.98 8.77
CA PRO A 281 20.24 10.07 9.79
C PRO A 281 19.42 10.73 10.92
N ALA A 282 19.31 12.07 10.93
CA ALA A 282 19.01 12.79 12.17
C ALA A 282 17.61 12.54 12.77
N ARG A 283 16.59 12.23 11.97
CA ARG A 283 15.18 12.22 12.44
C ARG A 283 14.64 10.86 12.87
N LEU A 284 15.25 9.76 12.46
CA LEU A 284 14.80 8.41 12.85
C LEU A 284 15.56 7.90 14.08
N ALA A 285 16.85 8.19 14.17
CA ALA A 285 17.69 7.80 15.29
C ALA A 285 17.44 8.63 16.57
N ASP A 286 16.67 9.73 16.49
CA ASP A 286 16.38 10.60 17.62
C ASP A 286 15.33 10.05 18.61
N GLY A 287 14.52 9.07 18.17
CA GLY A 287 13.45 8.43 18.95
C GLY A 287 12.18 9.26 19.16
N LEU A 288 12.07 10.47 18.62
CA LEU A 288 10.91 11.37 18.87
C LEU A 288 9.58 10.78 18.35
N TRP A 289 9.66 9.90 17.37
CA TRP A 289 8.51 9.21 16.78
C TRP A 289 7.93 8.11 17.67
N VAL A 290 8.68 7.55 18.64
CA VAL A 290 8.27 6.40 19.45
C VAL A 290 6.99 6.71 20.23
N HIS A 291 6.93 7.87 20.85
CA HIS A 291 5.74 8.31 21.57
C HIS A 291 4.53 8.48 20.65
N ALA A 292 4.70 9.03 19.45
CA ALA A 292 3.61 9.17 18.49
C ALA A 292 3.10 7.81 17.99
N LEU A 293 4.00 6.85 17.78
CA LEU A 293 3.67 5.47 17.40
C LEU A 293 2.86 4.79 18.52
N LEU A 294 3.36 4.83 19.76
CA LEU A 294 2.69 4.28 20.95
C LEU A 294 1.45 5.07 21.37
N ARG A 295 1.11 6.18 20.71
CA ARG A 295 -0.16 6.90 20.85
C ARG A 295 -1.10 6.69 19.65
N ARG A 296 -0.81 5.72 18.79
CA ARG A 296 -1.54 5.36 17.57
C ARG A 296 -1.61 6.48 16.52
N ARG A 297 -0.78 7.52 16.63
CA ARG A 297 -0.75 8.62 15.65
C ARG A 297 0.00 8.27 14.37
N ARG A 298 0.86 7.25 14.42
CA ARG A 298 1.66 6.73 13.31
C ARG A 298 1.56 5.20 13.21
N GLU A 299 0.44 4.64 13.64
CA GLU A 299 0.24 3.18 13.80
C GLU A 299 0.43 2.39 12.51
N GLU A 300 0.09 2.97 11.36
CA GLU A 300 0.22 2.28 10.07
C GLU A 300 1.64 2.39 9.47
N HIS A 301 2.62 2.91 10.21
CA HIS A 301 3.97 3.09 9.70
C HIS A 301 4.84 1.85 9.95
N PRO A 302 5.10 1.00 8.93
CA PRO A 302 5.74 -0.30 9.12
C PRO A 302 7.15 -0.17 9.71
N VAL A 303 8.00 0.65 9.09
CA VAL A 303 9.41 0.79 9.50
C VAL A 303 9.57 1.22 10.96
N LEU A 304 8.68 2.08 11.49
CA LEU A 304 8.76 2.51 12.89
C LEU A 304 8.44 1.37 13.85
N TRP A 305 7.44 0.52 13.53
CA TRP A 305 7.16 -0.68 14.32
C TRP A 305 8.31 -1.67 14.28
N LEU A 306 8.86 -1.95 13.10
CA LEU A 306 9.97 -2.87 12.95
C LEU A 306 11.20 -2.38 13.72
N MET A 307 11.51 -1.08 13.62
CA MET A 307 12.60 -0.47 14.38
C MET A 307 12.37 -0.55 15.88
N LEU A 308 11.18 -0.22 16.37
CA LEU A 308 10.87 -0.29 17.79
C LEU A 308 10.98 -1.72 18.32
N TRP A 309 10.45 -2.68 17.56
CA TRP A 309 10.49 -4.10 17.89
C TRP A 309 11.91 -4.66 17.93
N CYS A 310 12.76 -4.33 16.94
CA CYS A 310 14.17 -4.72 16.96
C CYS A 310 14.95 -4.06 18.10
N ALA A 311 14.64 -2.81 18.46
CA ALA A 311 15.34 -2.07 19.50
C ALA A 311 15.02 -2.55 20.92
N ILE A 312 13.78 -2.98 21.17
CA ILE A 312 13.33 -3.42 22.49
C ILE A 312 13.63 -4.90 22.78
N HIS A 313 13.92 -5.68 21.74
CA HIS A 313 14.20 -7.12 21.82
C HIS A 313 15.56 -7.48 21.18
N PRO A 314 16.69 -6.89 21.63
CA PRO A 314 18.02 -7.22 21.11
C PRO A 314 18.46 -8.65 21.43
N GLU A 315 17.98 -9.24 22.53
CA GLU A 315 18.40 -10.53 23.08
C GLU A 315 17.79 -11.74 22.37
N TYR A 316 16.63 -11.56 21.74
CA TYR A 316 15.89 -12.67 21.13
C TYR A 316 16.52 -13.12 19.81
N SER A 317 16.42 -14.43 19.52
CA SER A 317 16.77 -14.98 18.22
C SER A 317 15.89 -14.39 17.11
N LEU A 318 16.34 -14.48 15.86
CA LEU A 318 15.61 -13.94 14.72
C LEU A 318 14.24 -14.61 14.52
N ASP A 319 14.15 -15.91 14.77
CA ASP A 319 12.92 -16.68 14.67
C ASP A 319 11.92 -16.30 15.76
N ALA A 320 12.37 -16.13 17.00
CA ALA A 320 11.53 -15.68 18.11
C ALA A 320 11.04 -14.25 17.87
N LEU A 321 11.94 -13.36 17.44
CA LEU A 321 11.61 -11.96 17.09
C LEU A 321 10.55 -11.90 15.98
N THR A 322 10.70 -12.72 14.94
CA THR A 322 9.79 -12.78 13.80
C THR A 322 8.43 -13.34 14.20
N SER A 323 8.41 -14.47 14.90
CA SER A 323 7.17 -15.12 15.33
C SER A 323 6.39 -14.24 16.31
N GLY A 324 7.08 -13.61 17.26
CA GLY A 324 6.47 -12.68 18.22
C GLY A 324 5.91 -11.42 17.57
N PHE A 325 6.45 -10.97 16.44
CA PHE A 325 5.93 -9.81 15.72
C PHE A 325 4.75 -10.15 14.81
N LEU A 326 4.85 -11.24 14.06
CA LEU A 326 3.86 -11.62 13.04
C LEU A 326 2.65 -12.36 13.62
N ALA A 327 2.85 -13.11 14.71
CA ALA A 327 1.80 -13.88 15.37
C ALA A 327 1.95 -13.77 16.90
N PRO A 328 1.81 -12.55 17.48
CA PRO A 328 2.04 -12.32 18.90
C PRO A 328 1.17 -13.19 19.81
N ALA A 329 -0.09 -13.45 19.46
CA ALA A 329 -0.97 -14.33 20.24
C ALA A 329 -0.49 -15.80 20.29
N ALA A 330 0.22 -16.25 19.26
CA ALA A 330 0.72 -17.61 19.13
C ALA A 330 2.16 -17.79 19.67
N CYS A 331 2.80 -16.71 20.13
CA CYS A 331 4.21 -16.71 20.52
C CYS A 331 4.39 -16.28 21.99
N PRO A 332 4.27 -17.23 22.95
CA PRO A 332 4.41 -16.93 24.38
C PRO A 332 5.83 -16.53 24.78
N VAL A 333 6.82 -16.69 23.89
CA VAL A 333 8.24 -16.43 24.15
C VAL A 333 8.51 -14.95 24.45
N ILE A 334 7.87 -14.05 23.70
CA ILE A 334 8.04 -12.59 23.87
C ILE A 334 6.83 -11.99 24.61
N TRP A 335 5.64 -12.55 24.40
CA TRP A 335 4.41 -12.02 24.96
C TRP A 335 3.42 -13.14 25.31
N ASP A 336 2.98 -13.18 26.57
CA ASP A 336 1.89 -14.04 27.00
C ASP A 336 0.60 -13.23 27.15
N GLU A 337 -0.36 -13.47 26.27
CA GLU A 337 -1.68 -12.84 26.26
C GLU A 337 -2.52 -13.21 27.51
N ARG A 338 -2.14 -14.25 28.26
CA ARG A 338 -2.74 -14.62 29.54
C ARG A 338 -1.98 -14.09 30.75
N GLY A 339 -0.85 -13.42 30.51
CA GLY A 339 -0.02 -12.80 31.54
C GLY A 339 -0.62 -11.49 32.08
N GLN A 340 0.01 -10.97 33.14
CA GLN A 340 -0.40 -9.70 33.77
C GLN A 340 -0.34 -8.49 32.85
N GLY A 341 0.37 -8.59 31.71
CA GLY A 341 0.46 -7.53 30.72
C GLY A 341 -0.87 -7.16 30.06
N CYS A 342 -1.84 -8.09 29.99
CA CYS A 342 -3.16 -7.84 29.41
C CYS A 342 -4.10 -7.05 30.31
N LEU A 343 -3.84 -6.99 31.63
CA LEU A 343 -4.61 -6.17 32.59
C LEU A 343 -4.60 -4.69 32.22
N TRP A 344 -3.58 -4.26 31.47
CA TRP A 344 -3.34 -2.86 31.11
C TRP A 344 -3.46 -2.61 29.60
N SER A 345 -3.99 -3.58 28.85
CA SER A 345 -4.29 -3.41 27.43
C SER A 345 -5.41 -2.38 27.28
N THR A 346 -5.14 -1.30 26.55
CA THR A 346 -6.17 -0.31 26.22
C THR A 346 -6.79 -0.73 24.90
N PRO A 347 -8.06 -1.19 24.89
CA PRO A 347 -8.71 -1.61 23.66
C PRO A 347 -8.67 -0.48 22.63
N ARG A 348 -8.61 -0.85 21.36
CA ARG A 348 -8.68 0.11 20.27
C ARG A 348 -9.96 0.92 20.42
N PHE A 349 -9.82 2.25 20.43
CA PHE A 349 -10.99 3.13 20.48
C PHE A 349 -11.79 2.91 19.19
N ALA A 350 -12.99 2.35 19.32
CA ALA A 350 -13.96 2.26 18.27
C ALA A 350 -15.05 3.31 18.49
N LEU A 351 -15.42 4.06 17.44
CA LEU A 351 -16.59 4.92 17.52
C LEU A 351 -17.83 4.04 17.65
N PRO A 352 -18.66 4.25 18.69
CA PRO A 352 -19.91 3.51 18.84
C PRO A 352 -20.80 3.63 17.58
N PRO A 353 -21.52 2.57 17.16
CA PRO A 353 -22.33 2.59 15.93
C PRO A 353 -23.34 3.75 15.90
N ASN A 354 -23.98 4.05 17.03
CA ASN A 354 -24.90 5.18 17.17
C ASN A 354 -24.23 6.54 16.97
N VAL A 355 -22.98 6.70 17.40
CA VAL A 355 -22.19 7.93 17.15
C VAL A 355 -21.83 8.01 15.68
N MET A 356 -21.47 6.89 15.05
CA MET A 356 -21.20 6.83 13.62
C MET A 356 -22.41 7.25 12.80
N ASP A 357 -23.58 6.67 13.08
CA ASP A 357 -24.84 7.02 12.42
C ASP A 357 -25.20 8.49 12.62
N LEU A 358 -25.00 9.03 13.83
CA LEU A 358 -25.23 10.44 14.11
C LEU A 358 -24.33 11.33 13.25
N ILE A 359 -23.03 11.00 13.16
CA ILE A 359 -22.11 11.77 12.30
C ILE A 359 -22.62 11.74 10.85
N LEU A 360 -23.05 10.57 10.36
CA LEU A 360 -23.50 10.38 8.98
C LEU A 360 -24.82 11.08 8.62
N ARG A 361 -25.70 11.30 9.60
CA ARG A 361 -26.95 12.07 9.42
C ARG A 361 -26.71 13.56 9.17
N HIS A 362 -25.50 14.06 9.41
CA HIS A 362 -25.18 15.46 9.22
C HIS A 362 -24.45 15.75 7.90
N ASP A 363 -24.54 17.00 7.48
CA ASP A 363 -23.99 17.52 6.23
C ASP A 363 -22.47 17.78 6.30
N SER A 364 -21.90 17.90 7.50
CA SER A 364 -20.49 18.23 7.71
C SER A 364 -19.98 17.77 9.06
N LEU A 365 -18.65 17.59 9.17
CA LEU A 365 -17.99 17.27 10.45
C LEU A 365 -18.18 18.37 11.48
N LYS A 366 -18.31 19.62 11.03
CA LYS A 366 -18.55 20.77 11.91
C LYS A 366 -19.94 20.68 12.55
N SER A 367 -20.94 20.30 11.78
CA SER A 367 -22.31 20.10 12.25
C SER A 367 -22.40 18.91 13.21
N ALA A 368 -21.85 17.76 12.81
CA ALA A 368 -21.77 16.57 13.66
C ALA A 368 -21.03 16.83 14.99
N ALA A 369 -19.89 17.51 14.95
CA ALA A 369 -19.12 17.84 16.16
C ALA A 369 -19.92 18.73 17.13
N ARG A 370 -20.68 19.70 16.61
CA ARG A 370 -21.54 20.58 17.41
C ARG A 370 -22.63 19.79 18.15
N VAL A 371 -23.28 18.85 17.46
CA VAL A 371 -24.33 18.01 18.06
C VAL A 371 -23.74 17.04 19.10
N LEU A 372 -22.55 16.52 18.85
CA LEU A 372 -21.82 15.67 19.79
C LEU A 372 -21.22 16.44 20.98
N GLY A 373 -21.31 17.77 21.01
CA GLY A 373 -20.72 18.60 22.07
C GLY A 373 -19.19 18.57 22.13
N ILE A 374 -18.52 18.21 21.02
CA ILE A 374 -17.05 18.12 20.95
C ILE A 374 -16.47 19.07 19.91
N SER A 375 -15.18 19.39 20.04
CA SER A 375 -14.49 20.16 19.00
C SER A 375 -14.39 19.36 17.70
N ILE A 376 -14.41 20.06 16.55
CA ILE A 376 -14.17 19.44 15.24
C ILE A 376 -12.79 18.75 15.16
N VAL A 377 -11.80 19.29 15.88
CA VAL A 377 -10.45 18.70 15.97
C VAL A 377 -10.51 17.35 16.69
N THR A 378 -11.27 17.28 17.79
CA THR A 378 -11.50 16.04 18.54
C THR A 378 -12.20 15.00 17.67
N LEU A 379 -13.27 15.38 16.97
CA LEU A 379 -13.99 14.47 16.07
C LEU A 379 -13.11 13.96 14.93
N ARG A 380 -12.34 14.85 14.27
CA ARG A 380 -11.39 14.46 13.22
C ARG A 380 -10.35 13.47 13.74
N ARG A 381 -9.79 13.73 14.92
CA ARG A 381 -8.83 12.84 15.57
C ARG A 381 -9.42 11.45 15.84
N HIS A 382 -10.66 11.37 16.30
CA HIS A 382 -11.33 10.08 16.53
C HIS A 382 -11.62 9.33 15.22
N LEU A 383 -11.99 10.04 14.15
CA LEU A 383 -12.16 9.44 12.82
C LEU A 383 -10.83 8.97 12.21
N GLU A 384 -9.74 9.71 12.42
CA GLU A 384 -8.40 9.31 11.97
C GLU A 384 -7.94 8.04 12.67
N LEU A 385 -8.24 7.87 13.96
CA LEU A 385 -7.96 6.63 14.72
C LEU A 385 -8.76 5.42 14.20
N GLU A 386 -9.92 5.67 13.60
CA GLU A 386 -10.76 4.69 12.91
C GLU A 386 -10.34 4.45 11.44
N GLY A 387 -9.21 5.05 11.02
CA GLY A 387 -8.64 4.92 9.67
C GLY A 387 -9.20 5.90 8.63
N CYS A 388 -10.08 6.82 9.01
CA CYS A 388 -10.78 7.74 8.11
C CYS A 388 -10.22 9.17 8.18
N HIS A 389 -9.81 9.74 7.05
CA HIS A 389 -9.51 11.18 6.99
C HIS A 389 -10.80 11.99 6.98
N GLY A 390 -10.86 13.08 7.75
CA GLY A 390 -12.11 13.79 8.02
C GLY A 390 -12.87 14.33 6.79
N GLY A 391 -12.19 14.59 5.67
CA GLY A 391 -12.84 14.96 4.41
C GLY A 391 -13.36 13.77 3.60
N GLU A 392 -12.67 12.63 3.69
CA GLU A 392 -12.98 11.40 2.95
C GLU A 392 -14.12 10.62 3.62
N PHE A 393 -14.26 10.72 4.94
CA PHE A 393 -15.30 10.01 5.71
C PHE A 393 -16.72 10.25 5.16
N PHE A 394 -17.10 11.51 4.97
CA PHE A 394 -18.42 11.82 4.39
C PHE A 394 -18.53 11.48 2.92
N ALA A 395 -17.45 11.67 2.14
CA ALA A 395 -17.45 11.33 0.73
C ALA A 395 -17.67 9.82 0.54
N GLU A 396 -17.00 9.00 1.33
CA GLU A 396 -17.09 7.55 1.31
C GLU A 396 -18.41 7.04 1.89
N ALA A 397 -18.86 7.59 3.02
CA ALA A 397 -20.12 7.18 3.59
C ALA A 397 -21.31 7.61 2.73
N ARG A 398 -21.27 8.80 2.12
CA ARG A 398 -22.26 9.20 1.12
C ARG A 398 -22.14 8.40 -0.17
N ALA A 399 -20.94 7.98 -0.58
CA ALA A 399 -20.80 7.07 -1.72
C ALA A 399 -21.41 5.71 -1.39
N SER A 400 -21.18 5.18 -0.19
CA SER A 400 -21.76 3.91 0.28
C SER A 400 -23.27 4.00 0.45
N GLN A 401 -23.78 5.10 1.01
CA GLN A 401 -25.21 5.37 1.12
C GLN A 401 -25.85 5.56 -0.25
N ARG A 402 -25.28 6.39 -1.13
CA ARG A 402 -25.78 6.56 -2.51
C ARG A 402 -25.74 5.28 -3.32
N ARG A 403 -24.74 4.41 -3.08
CA ARG A 403 -24.69 3.07 -3.66
C ARG A 403 -25.86 2.24 -3.16
N HIS A 404 -26.10 2.21 -1.85
CA HIS A 404 -27.24 1.51 -1.26
C HIS A 404 -28.58 2.05 -1.80
N ASP A 405 -28.79 3.36 -1.76
CA ASP A 405 -29.99 4.03 -2.25
C ASP A 405 -30.22 3.74 -3.75
N ALA A 406 -29.16 3.82 -4.57
CA ALA A 406 -29.27 3.53 -5.99
C ALA A 406 -29.60 2.06 -6.27
N LEU A 407 -29.05 1.13 -5.49
CA LEU A 407 -29.39 -0.29 -5.60
C LEU A 407 -30.83 -0.55 -5.14
N GLU A 408 -31.27 0.06 -4.04
CA GLU A 408 -32.64 -0.06 -3.53
C GLU A 408 -33.66 0.51 -4.50
N VAL A 409 -33.41 1.68 -5.10
CA VAL A 409 -34.28 2.25 -6.14
C VAL A 409 -34.51 1.25 -7.28
N ILE A 410 -33.45 0.59 -7.75
CA ILE A 410 -33.59 -0.38 -8.84
C ILE A 410 -34.28 -1.66 -8.35
N ARG A 411 -33.94 -2.16 -7.15
CA ARG A 411 -34.60 -3.35 -6.57
C ARG A 411 -36.10 -3.14 -6.37
N GLN A 412 -36.49 -2.00 -5.83
CA GLN A 412 -37.89 -1.62 -5.62
C GLN A 412 -38.62 -1.53 -6.95
N TYR A 413 -38.02 -0.91 -7.97
CA TYR A 413 -38.60 -0.85 -9.31
C TYR A 413 -38.81 -2.26 -9.90
N VAL A 414 -37.81 -3.14 -9.80
CA VAL A 414 -37.90 -4.53 -10.28
C VAL A 414 -38.97 -5.32 -9.51
N ALA A 415 -39.07 -5.13 -8.19
CA ALA A 415 -40.08 -5.77 -7.36
C ALA A 415 -41.50 -5.29 -7.70
N GLN A 416 -41.67 -4.00 -8.02
CA GLN A 416 -42.95 -3.43 -8.45
C GLN A 416 -43.33 -3.80 -9.88
N HIS A 417 -42.36 -4.18 -10.73
CA HIS A 417 -42.56 -4.54 -12.12
C HIS A 417 -41.97 -5.94 -12.43
N PRO A 418 -42.57 -7.03 -11.91
CA PRO A 418 -42.10 -8.38 -12.14
C PRO A 418 -42.27 -8.77 -13.62
N GLY A 419 -41.25 -8.50 -14.43
CA GLY A 419 -41.27 -8.64 -15.89
C GLY A 419 -40.60 -7.50 -16.66
N CYS A 420 -40.09 -6.48 -15.97
CA CYS A 420 -39.34 -5.38 -16.61
C CYS A 420 -38.13 -5.88 -17.40
N SER A 421 -37.84 -5.27 -18.54
CA SER A 421 -36.61 -5.54 -19.29
C SER A 421 -35.43 -4.75 -18.72
N ARG A 422 -34.20 -5.19 -19.01
CA ARG A 422 -32.99 -4.42 -18.68
C ARG A 422 -33.07 -2.98 -19.23
N THR A 423 -33.60 -2.82 -20.44
CA THR A 423 -33.81 -1.51 -21.07
C THR A 423 -34.77 -0.62 -20.28
N ALA A 424 -35.84 -1.18 -19.73
CA ALA A 424 -36.79 -0.45 -18.89
C ALA A 424 -36.11 0.08 -17.61
N VAL A 425 -35.29 -0.74 -16.95
CA VAL A 425 -34.49 -0.31 -15.78
C VAL A 425 -33.51 0.82 -16.14
N HIS A 426 -32.83 0.71 -17.28
CA HIS A 426 -31.91 1.76 -17.75
C HIS A 426 -32.62 3.09 -18.02
N HIS A 427 -33.87 3.05 -18.49
CA HIS A 427 -34.68 4.23 -18.78
C HIS A 427 -35.30 4.82 -17.51
N ASP A 428 -36.00 4.01 -16.72
CA ASP A 428 -36.84 4.49 -15.61
C ASP A 428 -36.03 4.71 -14.32
N CYS A 429 -34.93 3.98 -14.12
CA CYS A 429 -33.99 4.20 -13.02
C CYS A 429 -32.72 4.95 -13.49
N LYS A 430 -32.83 5.80 -14.53
CA LYS A 430 -31.70 6.47 -15.20
C LYS A 430 -30.67 7.08 -14.25
N THR A 431 -31.11 7.79 -13.21
CA THR A 431 -30.19 8.46 -12.26
C THR A 431 -29.41 7.45 -11.42
N ALA A 432 -30.07 6.41 -10.91
CA ALA A 432 -29.44 5.34 -10.13
C ALA A 432 -28.47 4.52 -10.99
N VAL A 433 -28.89 4.17 -12.21
CA VAL A 433 -28.08 3.43 -13.19
C VAL A 433 -26.87 4.25 -13.67
N ALA A 434 -27.05 5.54 -13.95
CA ALA A 434 -25.95 6.44 -14.32
C ALA A 434 -24.94 6.62 -13.17
N TRP A 435 -25.41 6.60 -11.92
CA TRP A 435 -24.51 6.68 -10.77
C TRP A 435 -23.75 5.36 -10.57
N LEU A 436 -24.43 4.21 -10.57
CA LEU A 436 -23.81 2.89 -10.38
C LEU A 436 -22.87 2.54 -11.54
N SER A 437 -23.20 2.86 -12.79
CA SER A 437 -22.30 2.63 -13.93
C SER A 437 -20.98 3.42 -13.83
N ARG A 438 -20.95 4.52 -13.09
CA ARG A 438 -19.72 5.32 -12.87
C ARG A 438 -18.96 4.89 -11.62
N ASN A 439 -19.66 4.50 -10.56
CA ASN A 439 -19.08 4.33 -9.22
C ASN A 439 -19.09 2.87 -8.71
N SER A 440 -19.90 1.98 -9.26
CA SER A 440 -20.09 0.59 -8.79
C SER A 440 -20.63 -0.31 -9.91
N LYS A 441 -19.84 -0.49 -10.98
CA LYS A 441 -20.25 -1.23 -12.20
C LYS A 441 -20.65 -2.68 -11.91
N ASP A 442 -19.94 -3.35 -11.01
CA ASP A 442 -20.17 -4.77 -10.73
C ASP A 442 -21.50 -5.03 -10.02
N ASP A 443 -21.94 -4.13 -9.13
CA ASP A 443 -23.26 -4.27 -8.50
C ASP A 443 -24.38 -4.08 -9.51
N LEU A 444 -24.22 -3.11 -10.42
CA LEU A 444 -25.17 -2.91 -11.52
C LEU A 444 -25.20 -4.16 -12.41
N ALA A 445 -24.05 -4.72 -12.78
CA ALA A 445 -23.98 -5.93 -13.58
C ALA A 445 -24.64 -7.14 -12.87
N ARG A 446 -24.34 -7.36 -11.58
CA ARG A 446 -24.95 -8.42 -10.76
C ARG A 446 -26.47 -8.25 -10.65
N LEU A 447 -26.94 -7.02 -10.43
CA LEU A 447 -28.36 -6.74 -10.30
C LEU A 447 -29.08 -6.90 -11.64
N LEU A 448 -28.52 -6.41 -12.74
CA LEU A 448 -29.13 -6.60 -14.07
C LEU A 448 -29.09 -8.06 -14.53
N ALA A 449 -28.15 -8.87 -14.02
CA ALA A 449 -28.10 -10.30 -14.28
C ALA A 449 -29.28 -11.07 -13.69
N THR A 450 -29.93 -10.56 -12.62
CA THR A 450 -31.14 -11.19 -12.05
C THR A 450 -32.40 -10.90 -12.87
N ILE A 451 -32.34 -9.96 -13.83
CA ILE A 451 -33.46 -9.60 -14.70
C ILE A 451 -33.39 -10.44 -15.99
N PRO A 452 -34.44 -11.22 -16.33
CA PRO A 452 -34.45 -12.06 -17.51
C PRO A 452 -34.38 -11.24 -18.80
N GLU A 453 -33.48 -11.62 -19.69
CA GLU A 453 -33.26 -10.93 -20.96
C GLU A 453 -34.36 -11.29 -21.97
N ARG A 454 -35.47 -10.54 -21.99
CA ARG A 454 -36.47 -10.65 -23.07
C ARG A 454 -35.96 -9.90 -24.30
N ARG A 455 -35.22 -10.58 -25.17
CA ARG A 455 -35.01 -10.10 -26.55
C ARG A 455 -36.30 -10.33 -27.33
N PRO A 456 -36.98 -9.30 -27.86
CA PRO A 456 -37.95 -9.55 -28.92
C PRO A 456 -37.19 -10.19 -30.08
N ARG A 457 -37.66 -11.34 -30.59
CA ARG A 457 -37.10 -11.98 -31.78
C ARG A 457 -36.96 -10.91 -32.86
N GLN A 458 -35.74 -10.67 -33.35
CA GLN A 458 -35.57 -9.96 -34.60
C GLN A 458 -36.39 -10.70 -35.64
N LEU A 459 -37.35 -10.02 -36.26
CA LEU A 459 -37.99 -10.54 -37.46
C LEU A 459 -36.89 -10.71 -38.51
N ASP A 460 -36.75 -11.93 -39.04
CA ASP A 460 -35.87 -12.22 -40.16
C ASP A 460 -36.24 -11.29 -41.32
N LEU A 461 -35.34 -10.37 -41.66
CA LEU A 461 -35.41 -9.59 -42.89
C LEU A 461 -35.02 -10.50 -44.06
N LEU A 462 -35.96 -11.35 -44.47
CA LEU A 462 -35.97 -12.00 -45.78
C LEU A 462 -37.34 -11.80 -46.42
N ARG A 463 -37.43 -10.74 -47.23
CA ARG A 463 -38.18 -10.71 -48.50
C ARG A 463 -37.71 -9.53 -49.34
#